data_AF-A0A419B1K0-F1
#
_entry.id   AF-A0A419B1K0-F1
#
_cell.length_a   1.000
_cell.length_b   1.000
_cell.length_c   1.000
_cell.angle_alpha   90.00
_cell.angle_beta   90.00
_cell.angle_gamma   90.00
#
_symmetry.space_group_name_H-M   'P 1'
#
loop_
_entity.id
_entity.type
_entity.pdbx_description
1 polymer ?
#
loop_
_entity_poly.entity_id
_entity_poly.type
_entity_poly.pdbx_seq_one_letter_code
_entity_poly.pdbx_strand_id
1 'polypeptide(L)'
;MSQRIVVHGGATATIYSYDSPVVPTDAPLLTAQNYGPDEITVTTYWGAPYLDGGWHVLGSCTIPAGTQQDLYVGDSAFFHFKADATNNGSQDTEVGYSM
;
A
#
# COMPACT_ATOMS: atom_id res chain seq x y z
N MET A 1 8.12 -9.81 9.93
CA MET A 1 9.09 -10.16 8.86
C MET A 1 8.79 -9.27 7.67
N SER A 2 9.80 -8.67 7.05
CA SER A 2 9.60 -7.84 5.86
C SER A 2 9.34 -8.74 4.63
N GLN A 3 8.29 -8.43 3.88
CA GLN A 3 7.98 -9.05 2.60
C GLN A 3 8.43 -8.13 1.46
N ARG A 4 8.71 -8.69 0.29
CA ARG A 4 9.26 -7.96 -0.87
C ARG A 4 8.43 -8.27 -2.12
N ILE A 5 8.16 -7.24 -2.92
CA ILE A 5 7.44 -7.34 -4.20
C ILE A 5 8.12 -6.45 -5.24
N VAL A 6 8.18 -6.90 -6.49
CA VAL A 6 8.68 -6.09 -7.60
C VAL A 6 7.52 -5.35 -8.24
N VAL A 7 7.67 -4.03 -8.38
CA VAL A 7 6.75 -3.14 -9.09
C VAL A 7 7.43 -2.67 -10.36
N HIS A 8 6.92 -3.11 -11.51
CA HIS A 8 7.47 -2.72 -12.82
C HIS A 8 7.36 -1.22 -13.06
N GLY A 9 8.28 -0.66 -13.86
CA GLY A 9 8.26 0.76 -14.22
C GLY A 9 6.92 1.18 -14.83
N GLY A 10 6.33 2.27 -14.32
CA GLY A 10 5.03 2.78 -14.73
C GLY A 10 3.83 1.94 -14.31
N ALA A 11 4.03 0.87 -13.53
CA ALA A 11 2.99 -0.02 -13.07
C ALA A 11 2.60 0.23 -11.62
N THR A 12 1.42 -0.30 -11.26
CA THR A 12 0.92 -0.33 -9.89
C THR A 12 0.77 -1.79 -9.45
N ALA A 13 1.19 -2.09 -8.22
CA ALA A 13 0.99 -3.40 -7.61
C ALA A 13 0.47 -3.26 -6.17
N THR A 14 -0.44 -4.15 -5.77
CA THR A 14 -0.89 -4.25 -4.39
C THR A 14 0.20 -4.89 -3.55
N ILE A 15 0.76 -4.12 -2.61
CA ILE A 15 1.82 -4.60 -1.72
C ILE A 15 1.24 -5.24 -0.46
N TYR A 16 0.06 -4.81 -0.02
CA TYR A 16 -0.63 -5.40 1.12
C TYR A 16 -2.14 -5.26 0.96
N SER A 17 -2.88 -6.26 1.42
CA SER A 17 -4.33 -6.21 1.48
C SER A 17 -4.87 -7.15 2.54
N TYR A 18 -6.00 -6.81 3.13
CA TYR A 18 -6.82 -7.74 3.87
C TYR A 18 -8.30 -7.55 3.53
N ASP A 19 -9.04 -8.64 3.71
CA ASP A 19 -10.49 -8.69 3.60
C ASP A 19 -11.06 -9.37 4.83
N SER A 20 -11.90 -8.64 5.57
CA SER A 20 -12.66 -9.15 6.71
C SER A 20 -14.15 -8.88 6.50
N PRO A 21 -14.86 -9.75 5.75
CA PRO A 21 -16.20 -9.46 5.25
C PRO A 21 -17.30 -9.49 6.33
N VAL A 22 -17.02 -9.99 7.54
CA VAL A 22 -18.01 -10.16 8.61
C VAL A 22 -17.83 -9.14 9.73
N VAL A 23 -16.59 -8.95 10.19
CA VAL A 23 -16.25 -8.02 11.29
C VAL A 23 -15.09 -7.14 10.82
N PRO A 24 -15.22 -5.81 10.81
CA PRO A 24 -14.13 -4.94 10.37
C PRO A 24 -12.92 -5.11 11.30
N THR A 25 -11.73 -5.02 10.72
CA THR A 25 -10.46 -5.18 11.45
C THR A 25 -9.73 -3.85 11.47
N ASP A 26 -9.06 -3.53 12.58
CA ASP A 26 -8.20 -2.35 12.65
C ASP A 26 -7.11 -2.43 11.57
N ALA A 27 -6.83 -1.30 10.91
CA ALA A 27 -5.76 -1.26 9.93
C ALA A 27 -4.40 -1.50 10.63
N PRO A 28 -3.52 -2.35 10.08
CA PRO A 28 -2.22 -2.59 10.67
C PRO A 28 -1.33 -1.35 10.51
N LEU A 29 -0.42 -1.13 11.46
CA LEU A 29 0.70 -0.21 11.22
C LEU A 29 1.49 -0.77 10.04
N LEU A 30 1.62 0.01 8.96
CA LEU A 30 2.23 -0.47 7.73
C LEU A 30 3.38 0.46 7.37
N THR A 31 4.55 -0.12 7.18
CA THR A 31 5.73 0.60 6.70
C THR A 31 6.16 0.04 5.36
N ALA A 32 6.53 0.92 4.42
CA ALA A 32 7.04 0.54 3.10
C ALA A 32 8.46 1.08 2.88
N GLN A 33 9.30 0.29 2.22
CA GLN A 33 10.66 0.64 1.87
C GLN A 33 10.86 0.50 0.36
N ASN A 34 11.38 1.56 -0.26
CA ASN A 34 11.74 1.58 -1.66
C ASN A 34 13.22 1.17 -1.80
N TYR A 35 13.49 0.01 -2.40
CA TYR A 35 14.86 -0.44 -2.72
C TYR A 35 15.26 -0.12 -4.16
N GLY A 36 14.37 0.49 -4.94
CA GLY A 36 14.61 0.84 -6.33
C GLY A 36 15.35 2.16 -6.52
N PRO A 37 15.74 2.45 -7.76
CA PRO A 37 16.44 3.69 -8.13
C PRO A 37 15.49 4.89 -8.32
N ASP A 38 14.21 4.64 -8.58
CA ASP A 38 13.19 5.66 -8.85
C ASP A 38 12.25 5.79 -7.63
N GLU A 39 11.57 6.94 -7.51
CA GLU A 39 10.55 7.11 -6.47
C GLU A 39 9.31 6.24 -6.72
N ILE A 40 8.65 5.84 -5.64
CA ILE A 40 7.36 5.17 -5.68
C ILE A 40 6.31 6.01 -4.95
N THR A 41 5.06 5.94 -5.39
CA THR A 41 3.92 6.46 -4.63
C THR A 41 3.15 5.29 -4.05
N VAL A 42 2.95 5.29 -2.73
CA VAL A 42 2.11 4.30 -2.07
C VAL A 42 0.79 4.97 -1.67
N THR A 43 -0.32 4.39 -2.10
CA THR A 43 -1.67 4.85 -1.77
C THR A 43 -2.40 3.76 -0.99
N THR A 44 -2.97 4.13 0.15
CA THR A 44 -3.79 3.24 0.99
C THR A 44 -5.26 3.48 0.73
N TYR A 45 -6.05 2.42 0.80
CA TYR A 45 -7.47 2.43 0.47
C TYR A 45 -8.27 1.66 1.50
N TRP A 46 -9.52 2.09 1.68
CA TRP A 46 -10.55 1.31 2.37
C TRP A 46 -11.71 1.01 1.42
N GLY A 47 -12.47 -0.03 1.73
CA GLY A 47 -13.71 -0.37 1.05
C GLY A 47 -14.83 -0.67 2.04
N ALA A 48 -16.04 -0.22 1.70
CA ALA A 48 -17.26 -0.54 2.43
C ALA A 48 -17.63 -2.03 2.27
N PRO A 49 -18.51 -2.60 3.13
CA PRO A 49 -19.00 -3.97 2.94
C PRO A 49 -19.43 -4.25 1.50
N TYR A 50 -19.04 -5.42 0.97
CA TYR A 50 -19.29 -5.83 -0.42
C TYR A 50 -18.65 -4.92 -1.48
N LEU A 51 -17.70 -4.06 -1.10
CA LEU A 51 -17.12 -3.00 -1.93
C LEU A 51 -18.18 -2.08 -2.55
N ASP A 52 -19.26 -1.80 -1.83
CA ASP A 52 -20.27 -0.83 -2.28
C ASP A 52 -19.65 0.56 -2.45
N GLY A 53 -19.83 1.17 -3.63
CA GLY A 53 -19.15 2.41 -4.01
C GLY A 53 -17.66 2.26 -4.37
N GLY A 54 -17.09 1.05 -4.30
CA GLY A 54 -15.72 0.75 -4.71
C GLY A 54 -14.66 1.08 -3.65
N TRP A 55 -13.44 1.37 -4.12
CA TRP A 55 -12.30 1.72 -3.27
C TRP A 55 -12.23 3.23 -2.99
N HIS A 56 -11.99 3.59 -1.74
CA HIS A 56 -11.83 4.96 -1.29
C HIS A 56 -10.41 5.21 -0.77
N VAL A 57 -9.78 6.30 -1.20
CA VAL A 57 -8.43 6.67 -0.77
C VAL A 57 -8.44 7.09 0.70
N LEU A 58 -7.54 6.53 1.50
CA LEU A 58 -7.24 6.96 2.87
C LEU A 58 -6.11 7.97 2.89
N GLY A 59 -5.00 7.63 2.25
CA GLY A 59 -3.79 8.43 2.22
C GLY A 59 -2.89 8.06 1.05
N SER A 60 -1.98 8.96 0.72
CA SER A 60 -0.97 8.73 -0.30
C SER A 60 0.32 9.40 0.11
N CYS A 61 1.45 8.72 -0.07
CA CYS A 61 2.78 9.28 0.15
C CYS A 61 3.73 8.87 -0.97
N THR A 62 4.71 9.71 -1.26
CA THR A 62 5.80 9.40 -2.18
C THR A 62 7.03 9.02 -1.35
N ILE A 63 7.60 7.85 -1.65
CA ILE A 63 8.76 7.28 -0.98
C ILE A 63 9.96 7.39 -1.92
N PRO A 64 10.93 8.28 -1.63
CA PRO A 64 12.15 8.42 -2.40
C PRO A 64 12.94 7.10 -2.52
N ALA A 65 13.76 7.01 -3.56
CA ALA A 65 14.66 5.89 -3.80
C ALA A 65 15.54 5.59 -2.57
N GLY A 66 15.64 4.32 -2.19
CA GLY A 66 16.44 3.85 -1.05
C GLY A 66 15.90 4.19 0.34
N THR A 67 14.70 4.79 0.44
CA THR A 67 14.15 5.24 1.73
C THR A 67 12.97 4.39 2.20
N GLN A 68 12.64 4.52 3.49
CA GLN A 68 11.54 3.83 4.15
C GLN A 68 10.59 4.87 4.76
N GLN A 69 9.29 4.60 4.71
CA GLN A 69 8.28 5.49 5.26
C GLN A 69 7.09 4.73 5.86
N ASP A 70 6.61 5.23 6.99
CA ASP A 70 5.35 4.77 7.60
C ASP A 70 4.18 5.30 6.79
N LEU A 71 3.22 4.42 6.51
CA LEU A 71 2.05 4.73 5.72
C LEU A 71 0.91 5.19 6.62
N TYR A 72 0.15 6.18 6.16
CA TYR A 72 -1.12 6.50 6.79
C TYR A 72 -2.15 5.41 6.45
N VAL A 73 -2.66 4.74 7.47
CA VAL A 73 -3.60 3.62 7.32
C VAL A 73 -4.99 3.92 7.88
N GLY A 74 -5.22 5.16 8.33
CA GLY A 74 -6.46 5.55 9.01
C GLY A 74 -6.49 5.17 10.49
N ASP A 75 -7.44 5.75 11.22
CA ASP A 75 -7.63 5.53 12.67
C ASP A 75 -8.91 4.73 12.94
N SER A 76 -9.29 3.82 12.04
CA SER A 76 -10.57 3.08 12.08
C SER A 76 -10.42 1.64 11.60
N ALA A 77 -11.42 0.82 11.92
CA ALA A 77 -11.54 -0.54 11.42
C ALA A 77 -12.23 -0.58 10.05
N PHE A 78 -11.73 -1.40 9.13
CA PHE A 78 -12.29 -1.53 7.78
C PHE A 78 -12.66 -2.98 7.46
N PHE A 79 -13.63 -3.15 6.55
CA PHE A 79 -13.96 -4.46 5.99
C PHE A 79 -12.96 -4.88 4.91
N HIS A 80 -12.54 -3.92 4.10
CA HIS A 80 -11.56 -4.11 3.04
C HIS A 80 -10.49 -3.04 3.18
N PHE A 81 -9.23 -3.44 3.08
CA PHE A 81 -8.10 -2.52 3.07
C PHE A 81 -7.06 -3.00 2.08
N LYS A 82 -6.42 -2.06 1.39
CA LYS A 82 -5.23 -2.35 0.59
C LYS A 82 -4.27 -1.17 0.56
N ALA A 83 -3.02 -1.48 0.26
CA ALA A 83 -1.97 -0.53 -0.08
C ALA A 83 -1.43 -0.89 -1.46
N ASP A 84 -1.50 0.07 -2.39
CA ASP A 84 -0.95 -0.09 -3.74
C ASP A 84 0.29 0.79 -3.88
N ALA A 85 1.39 0.20 -4.35
CA ALA A 85 2.60 0.92 -4.74
C ALA A 85 2.59 1.15 -6.25
N THR A 86 2.70 2.41 -6.66
CA THR A 86 2.87 2.83 -8.05
C THR A 86 4.32 3.24 -8.25
N ASN A 87 4.97 2.60 -9.21
CA ASN A 87 6.32 2.98 -9.62
C ASN A 87 6.24 4.08 -10.67
N ASN A 88 6.65 5.29 -10.28
CA ASN A 88 6.60 6.46 -11.16
C ASN A 88 7.75 6.48 -12.18
N GLY A 89 8.73 5.60 -11.99
CA GLY A 89 9.90 5.44 -12.84
C GLY A 89 9.69 4.46 -14.00
N SER A 90 10.81 4.12 -14.63
CA SER A 90 10.83 3.22 -15.80
C SER A 90 11.53 1.89 -15.51
N GLN A 91 12.25 1.80 -14.40
CA GLN A 91 12.97 0.60 -13.99
C GLN A 91 12.14 -0.21 -13.00
N ASP A 92 12.36 -1.52 -12.98
CA ASP A 92 11.76 -2.39 -11.96
C ASP A 92 12.27 -1.99 -10.56
N THR A 93 11.32 -1.81 -9.64
CA THR A 93 11.59 -1.39 -8.26
C THR A 93 11.12 -2.46 -7.29
N GLU A 94 12.02 -2.89 -6.41
CA GLU A 94 11.64 -3.76 -5.30
C GLU A 94 11.12 -2.93 -4.13
N VAL A 95 9.92 -3.25 -3.66
CA VAL A 95 9.26 -2.60 -2.52
C VAL A 95 9.19 -3.60 -1.38
N GLY A 96 9.83 -3.27 -0.27
CA GLY A 96 9.68 -3.96 0.99
C GLY A 96 8.49 -3.44 1.77
N TYR A 97 7.77 -4.30 2.48
CA TYR A 97 6.75 -3.85 3.44
C TYR A 97 6.72 -4.72 4.69
N SER A 98 6.24 -4.16 5.79
CA SER A 98 6.08 -4.86 7.08
C SER A 98 4.94 -4.29 7.92
N MET A 99 4.35 -5.17 8.73
CA MET A 99 3.38 -4.86 9.79
C MET A 99 4.02 -5.02 11.17
#